data_AF-A0A7W0LKV0-F1
#
_entry.id   AF-A0A7W0LKV0-F1
#
_cell.length_a   1.000
_cell.length_b   1.000
_cell.length_c   1.000
_cell.angle_alpha   90.00
_cell.angle_beta   90.00
_cell.angle_gamma   90.00
#
_symmetry.space_group_name_H-M   'P 1'
#
loop_
_entity.id
_entity.type
_entity.pdbx_description
1 polymer ?
#
loop_
_entity_poly.entity_id
_entity_poly.type
_entity_poly.pdbx_seq_one_letter_code
_entity_poly.pdbx_strand_id
1 'polypeptide(L)'
;MSQGILSRVSPRRSRPLVAGSALLLAILLAHALDHALRQEASVPGGVSAVGAAGFVAVAVALGLAIAGHRLDAAAAAVVGFGTTLGFLAIHVAPDWGPFSQPYSDIPVDDLSWAAMFVPLAAGAVLGGLALSRLRDTE
;
A
#
# COMPACT_ATOMS: atom_id res chain seq x y z
N MET A 1 -47.33 -12.54 15.57
CA MET A 1 -46.14 -12.25 16.39
C MET A 1 -44.92 -12.53 15.54
N SER A 2 -44.04 -11.53 15.45
CA SER A 2 -42.99 -11.38 14.43
C SER A 2 -41.75 -12.22 14.75
N GLN A 3 -41.33 -13.09 13.82
CA GLN A 3 -39.97 -13.65 13.78
C GLN A 3 -39.29 -13.21 12.49
N GLY A 4 -38.95 -11.92 12.43
CA GLY A 4 -38.00 -11.40 11.45
C GLY A 4 -36.59 -11.82 11.84
N ILE A 5 -36.13 -12.94 11.26
CA ILE A 5 -34.76 -13.42 11.34
C ILE A 5 -33.88 -12.33 10.72
N LEU A 6 -33.26 -11.51 11.58
CA LEU A 6 -32.12 -10.69 11.21
C LEU A 6 -31.00 -11.65 10.82
N SER A 7 -30.93 -12.00 9.54
CA SER A 7 -29.74 -12.63 8.96
C SER A 7 -28.60 -11.65 9.17
N ARG A 8 -27.85 -11.82 10.26
CA ARG A 8 -26.56 -11.18 10.43
C ARG A 8 -25.75 -11.66 9.24
N VAL A 9 -25.58 -10.81 8.24
CA VAL A 9 -24.61 -11.03 7.17
C VAL A 9 -23.27 -11.07 7.89
N SER A 10 -22.80 -12.26 8.21
CA SER A 10 -21.45 -12.45 8.72
C SER A 10 -20.52 -11.79 7.71
N PRO A 11 -19.67 -10.83 8.10
CA PRO A 11 -18.76 -10.19 7.17
C PRO A 11 -17.93 -11.28 6.48
N ARG A 12 -18.18 -11.52 5.19
CA ARG A 12 -17.34 -12.43 4.43
C ARG A 12 -15.98 -11.76 4.29
N ARG A 13 -14.97 -12.34 4.96
CA ARG A 13 -13.56 -11.97 4.77
C ARG A 13 -13.26 -11.94 3.27
N SER A 14 -12.82 -10.79 2.77
CA SER A 14 -12.42 -10.66 1.38
C SER A 14 -11.07 -11.34 1.18
N ARG A 15 -11.06 -12.58 0.69
CA ARG A 15 -9.81 -13.25 0.31
C ARG A 15 -8.93 -12.39 -0.61
N PRO A 16 -9.49 -11.67 -1.62
CA PRO A 16 -8.69 -10.77 -2.45
C PRO A 16 -8.04 -9.61 -1.68
N LEU A 17 -8.74 -8.97 -0.73
CA LEU A 17 -8.14 -7.86 0.04
C LEU A 17 -7.09 -8.36 1.04
N VAL A 18 -7.31 -9.51 1.67
CA VAL A 18 -6.29 -10.11 2.54
C VAL A 18 -5.04 -10.44 1.73
N ALA A 19 -5.18 -11.13 0.60
CA ALA A 19 -4.06 -11.50 -0.26
C ALA A 19 -3.35 -10.27 -0.83
N GLY A 20 -4.11 -9.28 -1.32
CA GLY A 20 -3.56 -8.06 -1.90
C GLY A 20 -2.82 -7.20 -0.87
N SER A 21 -3.39 -6.99 0.32
CA SER A 21 -2.70 -6.23 1.39
C SER A 21 -1.48 -6.96 1.92
N ALA A 22 -1.52 -8.30 2.05
CA ALA A 22 -0.37 -9.09 2.46
C ALA A 22 0.75 -9.05 1.42
N LEU A 23 0.40 -9.18 0.13
CA LEU A 23 1.34 -9.07 -0.98
C LEU A 23 1.97 -7.68 -1.02
N LEU A 24 1.18 -6.61 -0.88
CA LEU A 24 1.69 -5.25 -0.86
C LEU A 24 2.67 -5.04 0.30
N LEU A 25 2.33 -5.51 1.50
CA LEU A 25 3.25 -5.46 2.65
C LEU A 25 4.57 -6.19 2.36
N ALA A 26 4.52 -7.40 1.80
CA ALA A 26 5.71 -8.14 1.42
C ALA A 26 6.58 -7.41 0.39
N ILE A 27 5.95 -6.79 -0.61
CA ILE A 27 6.64 -5.98 -1.64
C ILE A 27 7.29 -4.74 -1.02
N LEU A 28 6.59 -4.04 -0.13
CA LEU A 28 7.16 -2.88 0.57
C LEU A 28 8.36 -3.29 1.42
N LEU A 29 8.31 -4.44 2.10
CA LEU A 29 9.46 -4.97 2.84
C LEU A 29 10.63 -5.28 1.91
N ALA A 30 10.37 -5.87 0.74
CA ALA A 30 11.40 -6.11 -0.27
C ALA A 30 12.02 -4.79 -0.79
N HIS A 31 11.22 -3.74 -0.97
CA HIS A 31 11.71 -2.43 -1.36
C HIS A 31 12.55 -1.76 -0.25
N ALA A 32 12.17 -1.90 1.01
CA ALA A 32 12.99 -1.43 2.13
C ALA A 32 14.33 -2.19 2.22
N LEU A 33 14.33 -3.49 1.89
CA LEU A 33 15.58 -4.26 1.79
C LEU A 33 16.44 -3.80 0.61
N ASP A 34 15.85 -3.40 -0.52
CA ASP A 34 16.59 -2.80 -1.65
C ASP A 34 17.38 -1.56 -1.19
N HIS A 35 16.72 -0.64 -0.48
CA HIS A 35 17.39 0.51 0.15
C HIS A 35 18.53 0.10 1.08
N ALA A 36 18.33 -0.91 1.92
CA ALA A 36 19.31 -1.32 2.92
C ALA A 36 20.52 -2.07 2.34
N LEU A 37 20.34 -2.79 1.22
CA LEU A 37 21.32 -3.74 0.71
C LEU A 37 22.03 -3.26 -0.56
N ARG A 38 21.45 -2.30 -1.29
CA ARG A 38 21.91 -1.96 -2.64
C ARG A 38 22.08 -0.48 -2.90
N GLN A 39 21.27 0.36 -2.28
CA GLN A 39 21.34 1.80 -2.54
C GLN A 39 22.44 2.43 -1.69
N GLU A 40 23.33 3.17 -2.35
CA GLU A 40 24.43 3.87 -1.68
C GLU A 40 23.94 5.15 -0.97
N ALA A 41 22.90 5.78 -1.51
CA ALA A 41 22.32 6.99 -0.95
C ALA A 41 21.48 6.68 0.29
N SER A 42 21.73 7.42 1.38
CA SER A 42 20.89 7.32 2.57
C SER A 42 19.48 7.86 2.29
N VAL A 43 18.46 7.20 2.84
CA VAL A 43 17.08 7.65 2.73
C VAL A 43 16.88 8.87 3.63
N PRO A 44 16.38 10.03 3.11
CA PRO A 44 16.10 11.20 3.92
C PRO A 44 15.17 10.88 5.09
N GLY A 45 15.33 11.59 6.21
CA GLY A 45 14.53 11.34 7.42
C GLY A 45 13.02 11.51 7.19
N GLY A 46 12.61 12.51 6.39
CA GLY A 46 11.21 12.71 6.03
C GLY A 46 10.65 11.55 5.19
N VAL A 47 11.40 11.10 4.18
CA VAL A 47 11.03 9.93 3.36
C VAL A 47 10.95 8.66 4.21
N SER A 48 11.90 8.45 5.12
CA SER A 48 11.88 7.34 6.07
C SER A 48 10.63 7.34 6.95
N ALA A 49 10.22 8.53 7.44
CA ALA A 49 9.01 8.68 8.25
C ALA A 49 7.74 8.37 7.44
N VAL A 50 7.65 8.85 6.20
CA VAL A 50 6.53 8.53 5.29
C VAL A 50 6.48 7.03 4.99
N GLY A 51 7.63 6.40 4.72
CA GLY A 51 7.74 4.96 4.50
C GLY A 51 7.27 4.15 5.71
N ALA A 52 7.72 4.51 6.92
CA ALA A 52 7.29 3.89 8.17
C ALA A 52 5.76 4.03 8.39
N ALA A 53 5.20 5.21 8.14
CA ALA A 53 3.75 5.42 8.19
C ALA A 53 3.01 4.54 7.16
N GLY A 54 3.57 4.38 5.96
CA GLY A 54 3.06 3.47 4.93
C GLY A 54 3.03 2.01 5.37
N PHE A 55 4.09 1.51 6.02
CA PHE A 55 4.13 0.16 6.59
C PHE A 55 3.05 -0.05 7.65
N VAL A 56 2.88 0.91 8.55
CA VAL A 56 1.82 0.86 9.56
C VAL A 56 0.44 0.84 8.88
N ALA A 57 0.23 1.70 7.89
CA ALA A 57 -1.04 1.78 7.18
C ALA A 57 -1.42 0.49 6.46
N VAL A 58 -0.48 -0.15 5.75
CA VAL A 58 -0.76 -1.44 5.08
C VAL A 58 -0.97 -2.57 6.08
N ALA A 59 -0.25 -2.58 7.22
CA ALA A 59 -0.46 -3.56 8.27
C ALA A 59 -1.85 -3.40 8.92
N VAL A 60 -2.30 -2.16 9.13
CA VAL A 60 -3.66 -1.86 9.60
C VAL A 60 -4.70 -2.32 8.58
N ALA A 61 -4.53 -1.99 7.29
CA ALA A 61 -5.46 -2.42 6.24
C ALA A 61 -5.54 -3.95 6.14
N LEU A 62 -4.40 -4.65 6.24
CA LEU A 62 -4.35 -6.10 6.31
C LEU A 62 -5.08 -6.63 7.55
N GLY A 63 -4.86 -6.04 8.73
CA GLY A 63 -5.54 -6.40 9.97
C GLY A 63 -7.06 -6.24 9.86
N LEU A 64 -7.53 -5.14 9.28
CA LEU A 64 -8.96 -4.89 9.02
C LEU A 64 -9.54 -5.94 8.06
N ALA A 65 -8.83 -6.28 6.98
CA ALA A 65 -9.25 -7.29 6.02
C ALA A 65 -9.31 -8.70 6.65
N ILE A 66 -8.31 -9.06 7.47
CA ILE A 66 -8.29 -10.32 8.23
C ILE A 66 -9.45 -10.35 9.23
N ALA A 67 -9.71 -9.25 9.92
CA ALA A 67 -10.82 -9.15 10.86
C ALA A 67 -12.20 -9.15 10.18
N GLY A 68 -12.27 -8.94 8.87
CA GLY A 68 -13.54 -8.73 8.15
C GLY A 68 -14.23 -7.44 8.61
N HIS A 69 -13.46 -6.42 8.97
CA HIS A 69 -14.00 -5.16 9.46
C HIS A 69 -14.71 -4.38 8.34
N ARG A 70 -15.76 -3.61 8.67
CA ARG A 70 -16.53 -2.81 7.70
C ARG A 70 -15.72 -1.77 6.91
N LEU A 71 -14.53 -1.43 7.41
CA LEU A 71 -13.61 -0.49 6.77
C LEU A 71 -12.52 -1.19 5.96
N ASP A 72 -12.59 -2.51 5.76
CA ASP A 72 -11.56 -3.28 5.05
C ASP A 72 -11.28 -2.72 3.65
N ALA A 73 -12.32 -2.52 2.85
CA ALA A 73 -12.23 -2.00 1.49
C ALA A 73 -11.80 -0.54 1.46
N ALA A 74 -12.38 0.32 2.31
CA ALA A 74 -11.99 1.72 2.36
C ALA A 74 -10.52 1.91 2.74
N ALA A 75 -10.03 1.18 3.75
CA ALA A 75 -8.64 1.22 4.16
C ALA A 75 -7.71 0.69 3.07
N ALA A 76 -8.05 -0.44 2.44
CA ALA A 76 -7.27 -1.01 1.34
C ALA A 76 -7.20 -0.07 0.12
N ALA A 77 -8.29 0.66 -0.19
CA ALA A 77 -8.31 1.64 -1.27
C ALA A 77 -7.36 2.82 -0.99
N VAL A 78 -7.45 3.40 0.20
CA VAL A 78 -6.58 4.51 0.63
C VAL A 78 -5.11 4.08 0.63
N VAL A 79 -4.81 2.91 1.19
CA VAL A 79 -3.44 2.39 1.21
C VAL A 79 -2.94 2.10 -0.20
N GLY A 80 -3.71 1.37 -1.01
CA GLY A 80 -3.29 0.99 -2.36
C GLY A 80 -2.98 2.21 -3.24
N PHE A 81 -3.93 3.13 -3.38
CA PHE A 81 -3.71 4.34 -4.17
C PHE A 81 -2.70 5.29 -3.52
N GLY A 82 -2.70 5.41 -2.19
CA GLY A 82 -1.72 6.19 -1.44
C GLY A 82 -0.29 5.70 -1.68
N THR A 83 -0.07 4.39 -1.72
CA THR A 83 1.23 3.81 -2.09
C THR A 83 1.59 4.15 -3.53
N THR A 84 0.69 3.95 -4.51
CA THR A 84 0.97 4.30 -5.91
C THR A 84 1.36 5.77 -6.08
N LEU A 85 0.59 6.69 -5.50
CA LEU A 85 0.85 8.13 -5.59
C LEU A 85 2.10 8.53 -4.80
N GLY A 86 2.32 7.94 -3.64
CA GLY A 86 3.50 8.19 -2.80
C GLY A 86 4.79 7.79 -3.50
N PHE A 87 4.83 6.62 -4.14
CA PHE A 87 6.01 6.17 -4.89
C PHE A 87 6.33 7.10 -6.06
N LEU A 88 5.31 7.53 -6.81
CA LEU A 88 5.48 8.53 -7.87
C LEU A 88 6.00 9.86 -7.29
N ALA A 89 5.38 10.36 -6.23
CA ALA A 89 5.75 11.64 -5.63
C ALA A 89 7.16 11.63 -5.02
N ILE A 90 7.59 10.53 -4.40
CA ILE A 90 8.88 10.45 -3.73
C ILE A 90 10.01 10.21 -4.74
N HIS A 91 9.84 9.26 -5.67
CA HIS A 91 10.95 8.76 -6.49
C HIS A 91 10.96 9.23 -7.94
N VAL A 92 9.82 9.65 -8.47
CA VAL A 92 9.67 10.02 -9.89
C VAL A 92 9.49 11.53 -10.07
N ALA A 93 8.73 12.17 -9.19
CA ALA A 93 8.56 13.63 -9.25
C ALA A 93 9.90 14.34 -8.98
N PRO A 94 10.10 15.56 -9.53
CA PRO A 94 11.26 16.38 -9.21
C PRO A 94 11.36 16.66 -7.71
N ASP A 95 12.55 17.00 -7.21
CA ASP A 95 12.73 17.34 -5.80
C ASP A 95 11.77 18.46 -5.36
N TRP A 96 11.01 18.20 -4.29
CA TRP A 96 10.04 19.11 -3.69
C TRP A 96 10.25 19.27 -2.18
N GLY A 97 11.40 18.84 -1.65
CA GLY A 97 11.86 19.09 -0.29
C GLY A 97 12.13 17.82 0.53
N PRO A 98 11.94 17.85 1.87
CA PRO A 98 12.45 16.79 2.76
C PRO A 98 11.72 15.44 2.65
N PHE A 99 10.66 15.38 1.84
CA PHE A 99 9.82 14.20 1.63
C PHE A 99 9.95 13.63 0.21
N SER A 100 10.86 14.16 -0.62
CA SER A 100 11.25 13.59 -1.91
C SER A 100 12.61 12.93 -1.84
N GLN A 101 12.82 11.96 -2.73
CA GLN A 101 14.13 11.40 -3.06
C GLN A 101 14.06 10.92 -4.52
N PRO A 102 14.11 11.85 -5.49
CA PRO A 102 13.99 11.49 -6.91
C PRO A 102 15.14 10.59 -7.30
N TYR A 103 14.84 9.44 -7.92
CA TYR A 103 15.86 8.48 -8.32
C TYR A 103 16.78 9.01 -9.43
N SER A 104 16.36 10.06 -10.15
CA SER A 104 17.20 10.77 -11.11
C SER A 104 18.36 11.52 -10.46
N ASP A 105 18.26 11.82 -9.17
CA ASP A 105 19.15 12.76 -8.47
C ASP A 105 20.15 12.03 -7.55
N ILE A 106 20.07 10.70 -7.47
CA ILE A 106 20.91 9.85 -6.62
C ILE A 106 21.44 8.64 -7.41
N PRO A 107 22.57 8.05 -6.99
CA PRO A 107 23.07 6.82 -7.61
C PRO A 107 22.17 5.63 -7.23
N VAL A 108 21.32 5.21 -8.16
CA VAL A 108 20.49 4.00 -8.08
C VAL A 108 20.65 3.20 -9.37
N ASP A 109 20.76 1.87 -9.23
CA ASP A 109 20.90 0.97 -10.36
C ASP A 109 19.55 0.63 -11.04
N ASP A 110 19.61 0.05 -12.24
CA ASP A 110 18.43 -0.28 -13.04
C ASP A 110 17.47 -1.25 -12.33
N LEU A 111 17.98 -2.10 -11.44
CA LEU A 111 17.17 -3.06 -10.71
C LEU A 111 16.48 -2.40 -9.51
N SER A 112 17.08 -1.41 -8.86
CA SER A 112 16.38 -0.54 -7.90
C SER A 112 15.26 0.26 -8.59
N TRP A 113 15.49 0.77 -9.81
CA TRP A 113 14.42 1.37 -10.62
C TRP A 113 13.29 0.38 -10.90
N ALA A 114 13.61 -0.82 -11.37
CA ALA A 114 12.61 -1.86 -11.62
C ALA A 114 11.86 -2.26 -10.33
N ALA A 115 12.58 -2.41 -9.22
CA ALA A 115 12.02 -2.77 -7.92
C ALA A 115 11.06 -1.70 -7.39
N MET A 116 11.31 -0.41 -7.66
CA MET A 116 10.44 0.71 -7.29
C MET A 116 9.08 0.68 -8.02
N PHE A 117 9.01 0.20 -9.26
CA PHE A 117 7.75 0.07 -9.99
C PHE A 117 6.83 -1.05 -9.46
N VAL A 118 7.37 -2.04 -8.78
CA VAL A 118 6.60 -3.17 -8.23
C VAL A 118 5.59 -2.74 -7.15
N PRO A 119 5.97 -2.02 -6.06
CA PRO A 119 5.02 -1.49 -5.09
C PRO A 119 4.03 -0.49 -5.70
N LEU A 120 4.45 0.30 -6.69
CA LEU A 120 3.55 1.20 -7.42
C LEU A 120 2.41 0.43 -8.10
N ALA A 121 2.74 -0.62 -8.84
CA ALA A 121 1.77 -1.47 -9.54
C ALA A 121 0.91 -2.26 -8.55
N ALA A 122 1.52 -2.84 -7.50
CA ALA A 122 0.79 -3.58 -6.47
C ALA A 122 -0.20 -2.70 -5.70
N GLY A 123 0.19 -1.45 -5.39
CA GLY A 123 -0.71 -0.45 -4.80
C GLY A 123 -1.91 -0.17 -5.69
N ALA A 124 -1.70 0.02 -7.00
CA ALA A 124 -2.77 0.32 -7.94
C ALA A 124 -3.75 -0.86 -8.06
N VAL A 125 -3.23 -2.09 -8.10
CA VAL A 125 -4.05 -3.32 -8.11
C VAL A 125 -4.87 -3.43 -6.82
N LEU A 126 -4.26 -3.26 -5.65
CA LEU A 126 -4.98 -3.30 -4.37
C LEU A 126 -6.07 -2.24 -4.31
N GLY A 127 -5.75 -1.01 -4.73
CA GLY A 127 -6.69 0.11 -4.80
C GLY A 127 -7.88 -0.21 -5.71
N GLY A 128 -7.63 -0.79 -6.89
CA GLY A 128 -8.67 -1.20 -7.83
C GLY A 128 -9.57 -2.33 -7.31
N LEU A 129 -8.98 -3.34 -6.66
CA LEU A 129 -9.74 -4.42 -6.01
C LEU A 129 -10.65 -3.89 -4.90
N ALA A 130 -10.12 -2.97 -4.09
CA ALA A 130 -10.84 -2.34 -3.00
C ALA A 130 -11.97 -1.44 -3.49
N LEU A 131 -11.73 -0.64 -4.52
CA LEU A 131 -12.74 0.22 -5.14
C LEU A 131 -13.87 -0.60 -5.77
N SER A 132 -13.56 -1.72 -6.42
CA SER A 132 -14.57 -2.63 -6.99
C SER A 132 -15.49 -3.17 -5.89
N ARG A 133 -14.93 -3.61 -4.76
CA ARG A 133 -15.72 -4.09 -3.62
C ARG A 133 -16.61 -3.02 -3.00
N LEU A 134 -16.17 -1.75 -2.95
CA LEU A 134 -16.99 -0.65 -2.44
C LEU A 134 -18.21 -0.40 -3.34
N ARG A 135 -18.03 -0.51 -4.66
CA ARG A 135 -19.13 -0.36 -5.64
C ARG A 135 -20.15 -1.49 -5.55
N ASP A 136 -19.71 -2.71 -5.27
CA ASP A 136 -20.61 -3.85 -5.11
C ASP A 136 -21.50 -3.78 -3.84
N THR A 137 -21.28 -2.79 -2.97
CA THR A 137 -22.06 -2.59 -1.74
C THR A 137 -23.11 -1.48 -1.81
N GLU A 138 -23.18 -0.76 -2.93
CA GLU A 138 -24.23 0.24 -3.25
C GLU A 138 -25.42 -0.41 -3.96
#